data_AF-G3HYV1-F1
#
_entry.id   AF-G3HYV1-F1
#
_cell.length_a   1.000
_cell.length_b   1.000
_cell.length_c   1.000
_cell.angle_alpha   90.00
_cell.angle_beta   90.00
_cell.angle_gamma   90.00
#
_symmetry.space_group_name_H-M   'P 1'
#
loop_
_entity.id
_entity.type
_entity.pdbx_description
1 polymer ?
#
loop_
_entity_poly.entity_id
_entity_poly.type
_entity_poly.pdbx_seq_one_letter_code
_entity_poly.pdbx_strand_id
1 'polypeptide(L)'
;MNFKWLSSYAEDLTDGSYDEVLNAKQLEKLLYLLELTDDPIIVEKALVTLGNNAAFSANQAIIRELGGIPIIGNKINSLNHSIKEKALNALNNLSVNVENQVKIKVYVQRVCEDVFADPLNSAVQLAGLRLLTNMTVTNDYQHLLSSYITGLLHLSLIGNGSTKVQVLKLLLNLSENPAMTEGLLSAQVDSSFLSFFDGHIANEILLRALTLFQNINNCLRVEGCPAGQPPFAKGSLFSLLYGEDCAQKMRALAHHHDVDVKEKVLAIMPKV
;
A
#
# COMPACT_ATOMS: atom_id res chain seq x y z
N MET A 1 -49.63 16.57 -0.39
CA MET A 1 -48.93 15.38 0.14
C MET A 1 -47.68 15.85 0.85
N ASN A 2 -47.58 15.54 2.13
CA ASN A 2 -46.71 16.17 3.11
C ASN A 2 -45.33 15.49 3.12
N PHE A 3 -44.27 16.26 2.85
CA PHE A 3 -42.86 15.87 3.01
C PHE A 3 -42.46 15.83 4.49
N LYS A 4 -43.06 14.90 5.25
CA LYS A 4 -42.82 14.73 6.70
C LYS A 4 -42.09 13.44 7.08
N TRP A 5 -41.61 12.66 6.10
CA TRP A 5 -40.92 11.39 6.34
C TRP A 5 -39.40 11.43 6.17
N LEU A 6 -38.83 12.56 5.74
CA LEU A 6 -37.37 12.73 5.59
C LEU A 6 -36.69 13.41 6.79
N SER A 7 -37.46 13.91 7.77
CA SER A 7 -36.93 14.62 8.94
C SER A 7 -36.81 13.75 10.20
N SER A 8 -37.29 12.49 10.18
CA SER A 8 -37.39 11.63 11.36
C SER A 8 -36.22 10.64 11.54
N TYR A 9 -35.22 10.66 10.67
CA TYR A 9 -34.01 9.81 10.77
C TYR A 9 -32.72 10.63 10.97
N ALA A 10 -32.84 11.93 11.20
CA ALA A 10 -31.72 12.84 11.37
C ALA A 10 -31.45 13.24 12.83
N GLU A 11 -32.27 12.79 13.80
CA GLU A 11 -32.16 13.19 15.22
C GLU A 11 -31.71 12.08 16.17
N ASP A 12 -31.20 10.94 15.66
CA ASP A 12 -30.69 9.86 16.51
C ASP A 12 -29.19 9.57 16.29
N LEU A 13 -28.44 10.55 15.79
CA LEU A 13 -27.00 10.42 15.49
C LEU A 13 -26.08 11.06 16.53
N THR A 14 -26.56 11.31 17.75
CA THR A 14 -25.71 11.83 18.83
C THR A 14 -26.03 11.16 20.16
N ASP A 15 -25.48 9.97 20.40
CA ASP A 15 -24.80 9.62 21.65
C ASP A 15 -24.06 8.27 21.51
N GLY A 16 -22.75 8.24 21.79
CA GLY A 16 -21.91 7.03 21.96
C GLY A 16 -21.89 5.97 20.85
N SER A 17 -21.03 6.11 19.82
CA SER A 17 -20.96 5.13 18.73
C SER A 17 -20.35 3.79 19.16
N TYR A 18 -21.20 2.84 19.53
CA TYR A 18 -20.98 1.47 19.09
C TYR A 18 -21.11 1.49 17.57
N ASP A 19 -20.05 1.12 16.85
CA ASP A 19 -20.12 0.93 15.39
C ASP A 19 -21.22 -0.10 15.10
N GLU A 20 -22.39 0.36 14.66
CA GLU A 20 -23.47 -0.54 14.26
C GLU A 20 -23.00 -1.32 13.03
N VAL A 21 -22.71 -2.60 13.24
CA VAL A 21 -22.49 -3.56 12.16
C VAL A 21 -23.82 -3.72 11.42
N LEU A 22 -23.86 -3.19 10.20
CA LEU A 22 -25.05 -3.20 9.36
C LEU A 22 -25.34 -4.61 8.88
N ASN A 23 -26.63 -4.98 8.86
CA ASN A 23 -27.07 -6.22 8.21
C ASN A 23 -27.12 -6.07 6.67
N ALA A 24 -27.25 -7.19 5.96
CA ALA A 24 -27.24 -7.23 4.49
C ALA A 24 -28.26 -6.27 3.84
N LYS A 25 -29.47 -6.14 4.41
CA LYS A 25 -30.52 -5.25 3.87
C LYS A 25 -30.20 -3.77 4.07
N GLN A 26 -29.53 -3.42 5.17
CA GLN A 26 -29.04 -2.06 5.41
C GLN A 26 -27.87 -1.73 4.47
N LEU A 27 -26.94 -2.67 4.26
CA LEU A 27 -25.83 -2.51 3.31
C LEU A 27 -26.36 -2.33 1.87
N GLU A 28 -27.33 -3.13 1.45
CA GLU A 28 -27.98 -3.00 0.14
C GLU A 28 -28.59 -1.61 -0.08
N LYS A 29 -29.35 -1.11 0.91
CA LYS A 29 -29.93 0.24 0.86
C LYS A 29 -28.86 1.33 0.78
N LEU A 30 -27.76 1.16 1.50
CA LEU A 30 -26.66 2.12 1.51
C LEU A 30 -25.90 2.14 0.18
N LEU A 31 -25.68 0.98 -0.42
CA LEU A 31 -25.10 0.85 -1.76
C LEU A 31 -26.01 1.49 -2.81
N TYR A 32 -27.32 1.24 -2.73
CA TYR A 32 -28.31 1.88 -3.61
C TYR A 32 -28.31 3.41 -3.47
N LEU A 33 -28.22 3.93 -2.25
CA LEU A 33 -28.09 5.37 -2.00
C LEU A 33 -26.82 5.94 -2.64
N LEU A 34 -25.67 5.26 -2.46
CA LEU A 34 -24.37 5.69 -2.99
C LEU A 34 -24.35 5.74 -4.52
N GLU A 35 -25.08 4.83 -5.17
CA GLU A 35 -25.20 4.78 -6.62
C GLU A 35 -26.06 5.92 -7.18
N LEU A 36 -27.15 6.29 -6.48
CA LEU A 36 -28.11 7.28 -6.97
C LEU A 36 -27.82 8.73 -6.62
N THR A 37 -27.03 8.98 -5.58
CA THR A 37 -26.78 10.34 -5.10
C THR A 37 -25.51 10.95 -5.67
N ASP A 38 -25.60 12.22 -6.08
CA ASP A 38 -24.46 13.07 -6.43
C ASP A 38 -24.14 14.09 -5.33
N ASP A 39 -24.90 14.12 -4.23
CA ASP A 39 -24.63 15.01 -3.10
C ASP A 39 -23.31 14.58 -2.41
N PRO A 40 -22.26 15.42 -2.45
CA PRO A 40 -20.95 15.05 -1.91
C PRO A 40 -20.97 14.68 -0.43
N ILE A 41 -21.84 15.31 0.37
CA ILE A 41 -21.94 15.06 1.81
C ILE A 41 -22.55 13.67 2.04
N ILE A 42 -23.58 13.31 1.27
CA ILE A 42 -24.22 11.99 1.37
C ILE A 42 -23.27 10.91 0.87
N VAL A 43 -22.59 11.12 -0.27
CA VAL A 43 -21.60 10.19 -0.80
C VAL A 43 -20.49 9.93 0.22
N GLU A 44 -19.94 10.98 0.82
CA GLU A 44 -18.87 10.84 1.81
C GLU A 44 -19.33 10.04 3.03
N LYS A 45 -20.48 10.38 3.62
CA LYS A 45 -21.04 9.64 4.77
C LYS A 45 -21.32 8.18 4.44
N ALA A 46 -21.84 7.91 3.24
CA ALA A 46 -22.09 6.55 2.80
C ALA A 46 -20.80 5.74 2.65
N LEU A 47 -19.75 6.34 2.06
CA LEU A 47 -18.43 5.70 1.92
C LEU A 47 -17.75 5.47 3.27
N VAL A 48 -17.85 6.40 4.22
CA VAL A 48 -17.33 6.20 5.59
C VAL A 48 -18.05 5.02 6.26
N THR A 49 -19.38 4.99 6.18
CA THR A 49 -20.19 3.92 6.79
C THR A 49 -19.89 2.55 6.16
N LEU A 50 -19.77 2.49 4.82
CA LEU A 50 -19.36 1.29 4.10
C LEU A 50 -17.92 0.87 4.45
N GLY A 51 -17.00 1.83 4.57
CA GLY A 51 -15.62 1.58 4.94
C GLY A 51 -15.47 0.97 6.33
N ASN A 52 -16.20 1.50 7.33
CA ASN A 52 -16.24 0.93 8.67
C ASN A 52 -16.84 -0.48 8.65
N ASN A 53 -17.94 -0.67 7.92
CA ASN A 53 -18.55 -2.00 7.79
C ASN A 53 -17.66 -3.00 7.04
N ALA A 54 -16.88 -2.56 6.05
CA ALA A 54 -15.92 -3.41 5.34
C ALA A 54 -14.73 -3.87 6.21
N ALA A 55 -14.55 -3.31 7.41
CA ALA A 55 -13.56 -3.83 8.36
C ALA A 55 -13.99 -5.18 8.97
N PHE A 56 -15.28 -5.52 8.93
CA PHE A 56 -15.80 -6.80 9.42
C PHE A 56 -15.79 -7.86 8.30
N SER A 57 -15.17 -9.01 8.56
CA SER A 57 -15.00 -10.09 7.57
C SER A 57 -16.32 -10.60 6.97
N ALA A 58 -17.39 -10.69 7.76
CA ALA A 58 -18.72 -11.05 7.27
C ALA A 58 -19.25 -10.03 6.24
N ASN A 59 -19.07 -8.74 6.53
CA ASN A 59 -19.54 -7.67 5.66
C ASN A 59 -18.66 -7.50 4.41
N GLN A 60 -17.39 -7.91 4.44
CA GLN A 60 -16.55 -7.96 3.24
C GLN A 60 -17.14 -8.87 2.15
N ALA A 61 -17.66 -10.05 2.54
CA ALA A 61 -18.31 -10.98 1.62
C ALA A 61 -19.68 -10.46 1.17
N ILE A 62 -20.50 -9.97 2.10
CA ILE A 62 -21.85 -9.45 1.81
C ILE A 62 -21.77 -8.25 0.85
N ILE A 63 -20.88 -7.28 1.09
CA ILE A 63 -20.70 -6.12 0.20
C ILE A 63 -20.28 -6.58 -1.19
N ARG A 64 -19.40 -7.58 -1.30
CA ARG A 64 -19.01 -8.16 -2.59
C ARG A 64 -20.18 -8.81 -3.32
N GLU A 65 -21.01 -9.57 -2.60
CA GLU A 65 -22.16 -10.31 -3.13
C GLU A 65 -23.28 -9.36 -3.59
N LEU A 66 -23.47 -8.25 -2.87
CA LEU A 66 -24.38 -7.16 -3.26
C LEU A 66 -23.86 -6.28 -4.41
N GLY A 67 -22.71 -6.61 -5.02
CA GLY A 67 -22.14 -5.81 -6.10
C GLY A 67 -21.53 -4.48 -5.65
N GLY A 68 -21.23 -4.32 -4.36
CA GLY A 68 -20.74 -3.06 -3.79
C GLY A 68 -19.33 -2.67 -4.19
N ILE A 69 -18.45 -3.63 -4.56
CA ILE A 69 -17.08 -3.33 -4.99
C ILE A 69 -17.06 -2.40 -6.22
N PRO A 70 -17.77 -2.71 -7.33
CA PRO A 70 -17.90 -1.78 -8.46
C PRO A 70 -18.46 -0.41 -8.09
N ILE A 71 -19.50 -0.36 -7.24
CA ILE A 71 -20.15 0.90 -6.83
C ILE A 71 -19.15 1.80 -6.09
N ILE A 72 -18.41 1.24 -5.13
CA ILE A 72 -17.37 1.96 -4.38
C ILE A 72 -16.20 2.30 -5.30
N GLY A 73 -15.77 1.35 -6.14
CA GLY A 73 -14.67 1.51 -7.09
C GLY A 73 -14.89 2.66 -8.07
N ASN A 74 -16.12 2.89 -8.53
CA ASN A 74 -16.43 4.01 -9.41
C ASN A 74 -16.18 5.38 -8.74
N LYS A 75 -16.28 5.48 -7.41
CA LYS A 75 -16.08 6.73 -6.67
C LYS A 75 -14.60 7.14 -6.55
N ILE A 76 -13.64 6.26 -6.89
CA ILE A 76 -12.22 6.66 -6.95
C ILE A 76 -11.94 7.65 -8.09
N ASN A 77 -12.82 7.72 -9.10
CA ASN A 77 -12.70 8.68 -10.21
C ASN A 77 -13.27 10.07 -9.86
N SER A 78 -13.72 10.28 -8.62
CA SER A 78 -14.25 11.56 -8.16
C SER A 78 -13.19 12.67 -8.20
N LEU A 79 -13.58 13.85 -8.68
CA LEU A 79 -12.78 15.07 -8.58
C LEU A 79 -12.72 15.60 -7.14
N ASN A 80 -13.65 15.20 -6.28
CA ASN A 80 -13.60 15.49 -4.86
C ASN A 80 -12.64 14.51 -4.16
N HIS A 81 -11.51 15.05 -3.68
CA HIS A 81 -10.46 14.28 -3.01
C HIS A 81 -10.92 13.58 -1.73
N SER A 82 -11.86 14.16 -0.97
CA SER A 82 -12.41 13.52 0.22
C SER A 82 -13.17 12.24 -0.15
N ILE A 83 -14.05 12.33 -1.16
CA ILE A 83 -14.78 11.16 -1.69
C ILE A 83 -13.81 10.09 -2.20
N LYS A 84 -12.79 10.50 -2.98
CA LYS A 84 -11.77 9.59 -3.50
C LYS A 84 -11.03 8.88 -2.36
N GLU A 85 -10.61 9.62 -1.33
CA GLU A 85 -9.96 9.07 -0.13
C GLU A 85 -10.85 8.04 0.59
N LYS A 86 -12.14 8.36 0.82
CA LYS A 86 -13.06 7.43 1.52
C LYS A 86 -13.35 6.18 0.69
N ALA A 87 -13.44 6.31 -0.63
CA ALA A 87 -13.58 5.17 -1.54
C ALA A 87 -12.34 4.26 -1.49
N LEU A 88 -11.14 4.83 -1.55
CA LEU A 88 -9.89 4.07 -1.42
C LEU A 88 -9.77 3.36 -0.07
N ASN A 89 -10.14 4.02 1.03
CA ASN A 89 -10.14 3.40 2.35
C ASN A 89 -11.16 2.24 2.46
N ALA A 90 -12.35 2.39 1.88
CA ALA A 90 -13.33 1.30 1.83
C ALA A 90 -12.83 0.11 1.00
N LEU A 91 -12.24 0.36 -0.17
CA LEU A 91 -11.61 -0.70 -0.98
C LEU A 91 -10.43 -1.37 -0.25
N ASN A 92 -9.63 -0.62 0.49
CA ASN A 92 -8.53 -1.16 1.31
C ASN A 92 -9.04 -2.13 2.37
N ASN A 93 -10.16 -1.82 3.03
CA ASN A 93 -10.76 -2.73 4.01
C ASN A 93 -11.36 -3.96 3.32
N LEU A 94 -12.00 -3.78 2.17
CA LEU A 94 -12.53 -4.89 1.37
C LEU A 94 -11.42 -5.81 0.84
N SER A 95 -10.25 -5.29 0.50
CA SER A 95 -9.13 -6.06 -0.06
C SER A 95 -8.43 -6.97 0.95
N VAL A 96 -8.76 -6.89 2.24
CA VAL A 96 -8.31 -7.87 3.25
C VAL A 96 -8.82 -9.28 2.92
N ASN A 97 -9.97 -9.39 2.27
CA ASN A 97 -10.50 -10.66 1.78
C ASN A 97 -9.94 -10.98 0.38
N VAL A 98 -9.27 -12.14 0.23
CA VAL A 98 -8.61 -12.55 -1.03
C VAL A 98 -9.60 -12.67 -2.20
N GLU A 99 -10.83 -13.15 -1.98
CA GLU A 99 -11.85 -13.24 -3.04
C GLU A 99 -12.30 -11.84 -3.50
N ASN A 100 -12.27 -10.84 -2.61
CA ASN A 100 -12.54 -9.45 -3.00
C ASN A 100 -11.40 -8.88 -3.86
N GLN A 101 -10.15 -9.27 -3.60
CA GLN A 101 -9.01 -8.82 -4.40
C GLN A 101 -9.17 -9.18 -5.89
N VAL A 102 -9.77 -10.33 -6.19
CA VAL A 102 -10.07 -10.76 -7.58
C VAL A 102 -10.93 -9.73 -8.32
N LYS A 103 -11.86 -9.08 -7.62
CA LYS A 103 -12.71 -8.00 -8.18
C LYS A 103 -12.02 -6.64 -8.12
N ILE A 104 -11.23 -6.37 -7.08
CA ILE A 104 -10.55 -5.07 -6.89
C ILE A 104 -9.36 -4.89 -7.84
N LYS A 105 -8.72 -5.96 -8.31
CA LYS A 105 -7.51 -5.90 -9.16
C LYS A 105 -7.64 -5.00 -10.38
N VAL A 106 -8.85 -4.82 -10.93
CA VAL A 106 -9.11 -3.96 -12.09
C VAL A 106 -8.82 -2.48 -11.81
N TYR A 107 -8.81 -2.07 -10.54
CA TYR A 107 -8.52 -0.69 -10.13
C TYR A 107 -7.02 -0.45 -9.86
N VAL A 108 -6.20 -1.49 -9.77
CA VAL A 108 -4.79 -1.37 -9.33
C VAL A 108 -4.00 -0.41 -10.22
N GLN A 109 -4.09 -0.55 -11.54
CA GLN A 109 -3.39 0.33 -12.48
C GLN A 109 -3.79 1.80 -12.27
N ARG A 110 -5.09 2.07 -12.17
CA ARG A 110 -5.60 3.42 -11.94
C ARG A 110 -5.12 4.00 -10.61
N VAL A 111 -5.16 3.19 -9.55
CA VAL A 111 -4.69 3.60 -8.22
C VAL A 111 -3.18 3.90 -8.25
N CYS A 112 -2.38 3.14 -9.00
CA CYS A 112 -0.98 3.46 -9.22
C CYS A 112 -0.82 4.82 -9.91
N GLU A 113 -1.52 5.06 -11.02
CA GLU A 113 -1.50 6.35 -11.73
C GLU A 113 -1.86 7.51 -10.81
N ASP A 114 -2.94 7.38 -10.04
CA ASP A 114 -3.39 8.42 -9.10
C ASP A 114 -2.38 8.65 -7.97
N VAL A 115 -1.77 7.60 -7.39
CA VAL A 115 -0.74 7.72 -6.33
C VAL A 115 0.43 8.60 -6.76
N PHE A 116 0.85 8.53 -8.03
CA PHE A 116 1.95 9.34 -8.55
C PHE A 116 1.52 10.71 -9.10
N ALA A 117 0.23 10.89 -9.40
CA ALA A 117 -0.32 12.16 -9.84
C ALA A 117 -0.79 13.05 -8.68
N ASP A 118 -1.26 12.45 -7.58
CA ASP A 118 -1.79 13.16 -6.43
C ASP A 118 -0.69 13.90 -5.65
N PRO A 119 -1.02 15.00 -4.94
CA PRO A 119 -0.04 15.76 -4.18
C PRO A 119 0.71 14.88 -3.17
N LEU A 120 2.03 15.09 -3.09
CA LEU A 120 2.92 14.36 -2.19
C LEU A 120 2.42 14.45 -0.74
N ASN A 121 2.34 13.30 -0.07
CA ASN A 121 1.86 13.13 1.30
C ASN A 121 0.37 13.45 1.52
N SER A 122 -0.42 13.59 0.46
CA SER A 122 -1.87 13.76 0.60
C SER A 122 -2.53 12.52 1.21
N ALA A 123 -3.67 12.72 1.86
CA ALA A 123 -4.46 11.62 2.42
C ALA A 123 -4.91 10.62 1.33
N VAL A 124 -5.22 11.13 0.14
CA VAL A 124 -5.56 10.31 -1.04
C VAL A 124 -4.38 9.42 -1.46
N GLN A 125 -3.17 9.99 -1.60
CA GLN A 125 -1.97 9.22 -1.94
C GLN A 125 -1.73 8.12 -0.90
N LEU A 126 -1.86 8.43 0.39
CA LEU A 126 -1.68 7.44 1.45
C LEU A 126 -2.75 6.35 1.44
N ALA A 127 -4.02 6.69 1.16
CA ALA A 127 -5.10 5.72 1.03
C ALA A 127 -4.88 4.78 -0.17
N GLY A 128 -4.41 5.32 -1.30
CA GLY A 128 -4.03 4.53 -2.48
C GLY A 128 -2.87 3.57 -2.17
N LEU A 129 -1.81 4.05 -1.53
CA LEU A 129 -0.67 3.21 -1.14
C LEU A 129 -1.07 2.08 -0.17
N ARG A 130 -2.01 2.34 0.76
CA ARG A 130 -2.55 1.31 1.67
C ARG A 130 -3.27 0.20 0.89
N LEU A 131 -4.16 0.59 -0.02
CA LEU A 131 -4.85 -0.36 -0.89
C LEU A 131 -3.85 -1.20 -1.69
N LEU A 132 -2.86 -0.57 -2.34
CA LEU A 132 -1.82 -1.27 -3.10
C LEU A 132 -1.00 -2.23 -2.22
N THR A 133 -0.74 -1.85 -0.97
CA THR A 133 -0.04 -2.73 -0.01
C THR A 133 -0.87 -3.98 0.30
N ASN A 134 -2.17 -3.84 0.54
CA ASN A 134 -3.04 -5.01 0.76
C ASN A 134 -3.16 -5.89 -0.49
N MET A 135 -3.25 -5.28 -1.67
CA MET A 135 -3.31 -6.00 -2.96
C MET A 135 -2.03 -6.75 -3.29
N THR A 136 -0.92 -6.50 -2.60
CA THR A 136 0.39 -7.14 -2.83
C THR A 136 0.83 -8.09 -1.72
N VAL A 137 -0.02 -8.33 -0.71
CA VAL A 137 0.27 -9.29 0.37
C VAL A 137 0.48 -10.70 -0.19
N THR A 138 -0.22 -11.07 -1.27
CA THR A 138 0.04 -12.29 -2.04
C THR A 138 0.79 -11.96 -3.32
N ASN A 139 1.41 -12.97 -3.93
CA ASN A 139 2.17 -12.81 -5.18
C ASN A 139 1.28 -12.58 -6.41
N ASP A 140 -0.05 -12.77 -6.29
CA ASP A 140 -0.98 -12.84 -7.42
C ASP A 140 -1.05 -11.54 -8.23
N TYR A 141 -0.89 -10.39 -7.58
CA TYR A 141 -1.10 -9.06 -8.20
C TYR A 141 0.13 -8.16 -8.18
N GLN A 142 1.26 -8.60 -7.63
CA GLN A 142 2.48 -7.80 -7.53
C GLN A 142 3.03 -7.39 -8.91
N HIS A 143 2.89 -8.25 -9.91
CA HIS A 143 3.32 -7.98 -11.29
C HIS A 143 2.66 -6.74 -11.91
N LEU A 144 1.45 -6.36 -11.44
CA LEU A 144 0.75 -5.16 -11.89
C LEU A 144 1.48 -3.86 -11.52
N LEU A 145 2.41 -3.92 -10.56
CA LEU A 145 3.20 -2.76 -10.09
C LEU A 145 4.58 -2.66 -10.76
N SER A 146 4.93 -3.58 -11.67
CA SER A 146 6.30 -3.68 -12.23
C SER A 146 6.80 -2.38 -12.87
N SER A 147 5.94 -1.67 -13.60
CA SER A 147 6.27 -0.38 -14.23
C SER A 147 6.42 0.79 -13.24
N TYR A 148 5.99 0.60 -11.98
CA TYR A 148 5.96 1.64 -10.96
C TYR A 148 7.07 1.49 -9.91
N ILE A 149 7.88 0.43 -9.97
CA ILE A 149 8.94 0.14 -8.97
C ILE A 149 9.90 1.33 -8.81
N THR A 150 10.41 1.90 -9.91
CA THR A 150 11.26 3.10 -9.89
C THR A 150 10.57 4.26 -9.18
N GLY A 151 9.29 4.49 -9.47
CA GLY A 151 8.49 5.53 -8.83
C GLY A 151 8.33 5.28 -7.33
N LEU A 152 8.07 4.04 -6.92
CA LEU A 152 7.96 3.66 -5.51
C LEU A 152 9.28 3.88 -4.76
N LEU A 153 10.42 3.46 -5.34
CA LEU A 153 11.74 3.72 -4.75
C LEU A 153 11.98 5.22 -4.57
N HIS A 154 11.65 6.04 -5.57
CA HIS A 154 11.75 7.49 -5.46
C HIS A 154 10.82 8.07 -4.37
N LEU A 155 9.56 7.66 -4.36
CA LEU A 155 8.56 8.11 -3.38
C LEU A 155 8.96 7.75 -1.95
N SER A 156 9.64 6.60 -1.76
CA SER A 156 10.18 6.21 -0.46
C SER A 156 11.18 7.23 0.09
N LEU A 157 11.91 7.96 -0.78
CA LEU A 157 12.91 8.95 -0.37
C LEU A 157 12.27 10.28 0.01
N ILE A 158 11.38 10.78 -0.86
CA ILE A 158 10.81 12.13 -0.76
C ILE A 158 9.58 12.21 0.15
N GLY A 159 8.93 11.07 0.44
CA GLY A 159 7.78 11.00 1.33
C GLY A 159 8.11 11.37 2.78
N ASN A 160 7.12 11.91 3.49
CA ASN A 160 7.19 12.10 4.94
C ASN A 160 7.18 10.74 5.66
N GLY A 161 7.30 10.73 6.99
CA GLY A 161 7.39 9.49 7.78
C GLY A 161 6.28 8.46 7.49
N SER A 162 5.02 8.89 7.38
CA SER A 162 3.89 7.97 7.13
C SER A 162 3.89 7.42 5.71
N THR A 163 4.07 8.28 4.70
CA THR A 163 4.18 7.86 3.29
C THR A 163 5.36 6.92 3.09
N LYS A 164 6.53 7.28 3.64
CA LYS A 164 7.77 6.49 3.59
C LYS A 164 7.58 5.10 4.17
N VAL A 165 7.02 4.99 5.37
CA VAL A 165 6.73 3.69 6.00
C VAL A 165 5.75 2.88 5.14
N GLN A 166 4.72 3.51 4.57
CA GLN A 166 3.75 2.80 3.73
C GLN A 166 4.36 2.29 2.43
N VAL A 167 5.19 3.09 1.75
CA VAL A 167 5.89 2.67 0.53
C VAL A 167 6.89 1.55 0.82
N LEU A 168 7.61 1.62 1.94
CA LEU A 168 8.52 0.54 2.34
C LEU A 168 7.78 -0.76 2.62
N LYS A 169 6.58 -0.73 3.24
CA LYS A 169 5.74 -1.94 3.39
C LYS A 169 5.37 -2.55 2.04
N LEU A 170 5.00 -1.72 1.07
CA LEU A 170 4.69 -2.17 -0.28
C LEU A 170 5.92 -2.80 -0.95
N LEU A 171 7.08 -2.14 -0.89
CA LEU A 171 8.33 -2.66 -1.46
C LEU A 171 8.77 -3.98 -0.79
N LEU A 172 8.54 -4.13 0.51
CA LEU A 172 8.80 -5.39 1.22
C LEU A 172 8.00 -6.55 0.64
N ASN A 173 6.69 -6.38 0.46
CA ASN A 173 5.85 -7.38 -0.20
C ASN A 173 6.42 -7.79 -1.57
N LEU A 174 6.80 -6.80 -2.40
CA LEU A 174 7.39 -7.08 -3.71
C LEU A 174 8.70 -7.87 -3.60
N SER A 175 9.58 -7.51 -2.66
CA SER A 175 10.89 -8.15 -2.52
C SER A 175 10.86 -9.59 -2.04
N GLU A 176 9.78 -10.04 -1.40
CA GLU A 176 9.61 -11.44 -0.99
C GLU A 176 9.33 -12.37 -2.16
N ASN A 177 8.96 -11.82 -3.33
CA ASN A 177 8.63 -12.58 -4.52
C ASN A 177 9.82 -12.61 -5.49
N PRO A 178 10.40 -13.80 -5.76
CA PRO A 178 11.50 -13.96 -6.71
C PRO A 178 11.20 -13.32 -8.08
N ALA A 179 9.96 -13.45 -8.59
CA ALA A 179 9.55 -12.91 -9.89
C ALA A 179 9.65 -11.37 -9.99
N MET A 180 9.67 -10.66 -8.86
CA MET A 180 9.83 -9.20 -8.84
C MET A 180 11.30 -8.76 -8.70
N THR A 181 12.22 -9.68 -8.41
CA THR A 181 13.62 -9.38 -8.05
C THR A 181 14.36 -8.70 -9.18
N GLU A 182 14.23 -9.19 -10.42
CA GLU A 182 14.86 -8.55 -11.59
C GLU A 182 14.36 -7.12 -11.79
N GLY A 183 13.04 -6.90 -11.66
CA GLY A 183 12.43 -5.58 -11.77
C GLY A 183 12.91 -4.61 -10.68
N LEU A 184 13.02 -5.08 -9.43
CA LEU A 184 13.56 -4.32 -8.31
C LEU A 184 15.02 -3.94 -8.54
N LEU A 185 15.87 -4.91 -8.91
CA LEU A 185 17.30 -4.70 -9.11
C LEU A 185 17.61 -3.81 -10.31
N SER A 186 16.78 -3.86 -11.35
CA SER A 186 16.91 -3.04 -12.56
C SER A 186 16.41 -1.61 -12.41
N ALA A 187 15.59 -1.34 -11.39
CA ALA A 187 14.97 -0.03 -11.19
C ALA A 187 16.02 1.07 -10.96
N GLN A 188 15.82 2.22 -11.59
CA GLN A 188 16.67 3.39 -11.39
C GLN A 188 16.39 4.01 -10.03
N VAL A 189 17.45 4.38 -9.31
CA VAL A 189 17.31 4.94 -7.98
C VAL A 189 18.42 5.95 -7.70
N ASP A 190 18.07 7.02 -6.99
CA ASP A 190 19.04 8.04 -6.60
C ASP A 190 20.00 7.50 -5.52
N SER A 191 21.26 7.94 -5.56
CA SER A 191 22.29 7.56 -4.58
C SER A 191 21.90 7.85 -3.12
N SER A 192 21.03 8.85 -2.88
CA SER A 192 20.45 9.17 -1.57
C SER A 192 19.64 8.02 -0.98
N PHE A 193 19.28 6.99 -1.75
CA PHE A 193 18.70 5.76 -1.22
C PHE A 193 19.58 5.08 -0.18
N LEU A 194 20.90 5.21 -0.30
CA LEU A 194 21.81 4.67 0.71
C LEU A 194 21.67 5.36 2.08
N SER A 195 21.00 6.51 2.19
CA SER A 195 20.70 7.16 3.48
C SER A 195 19.78 6.32 4.37
N PHE A 196 19.03 5.36 3.81
CA PHE A 196 18.26 4.40 4.59
C PHE A 196 19.14 3.48 5.44
N PHE A 197 20.43 3.36 5.12
CA PHE A 197 21.40 2.55 5.86
C PHE A 197 22.31 3.41 6.78
N ASP A 198 21.91 4.64 7.10
CA ASP A 198 22.60 5.46 8.08
C ASP A 198 22.16 5.11 9.51
N GLY A 199 23.12 4.88 10.41
CA GLY A 199 22.83 4.52 11.81
C GLY A 199 22.15 5.60 12.66
N HIS A 200 21.81 6.75 12.07
CA HIS A 200 21.09 7.85 12.75
C HIS A 200 19.61 7.93 12.33
N ILE A 201 19.17 7.15 11.34
CA ILE A 201 17.77 7.11 10.95
C ILE A 201 16.96 6.30 11.99
N ALA A 202 15.65 6.54 12.06
CA ALA A 202 14.78 5.78 12.95
C ALA A 202 14.88 4.27 12.70
N ASN A 203 15.08 3.47 13.75
CA ASN A 203 15.28 2.01 13.66
C ASN A 203 14.14 1.33 12.87
N GLU A 204 12.90 1.79 12.99
CA GLU A 204 11.79 1.23 12.20
C GLU A 204 12.06 1.31 10.69
N ILE A 205 12.55 2.46 10.21
CA ILE A 205 12.83 2.68 8.79
C ILE A 205 14.08 1.88 8.37
N LEU A 206 15.13 1.93 9.19
CA LEU A 206 16.38 1.19 8.96
C LEU A 206 16.12 -0.32 8.84
N LEU A 207 15.38 -0.91 9.78
CA LEU A 207 15.05 -2.33 9.78
C LEU A 207 14.22 -2.74 8.56
N ARG A 208 13.32 -1.87 8.08
CA ARG A 208 12.57 -2.12 6.83
C ARG A 208 13.49 -2.10 5.62
N ALA A 209 14.40 -1.14 5.51
CA ALA A 209 15.36 -1.09 4.41
C ALA A 209 16.33 -2.29 4.41
N LEU A 210 16.81 -2.70 5.58
CA LEU A 210 17.62 -3.91 5.73
C LEU A 210 16.81 -5.17 5.38
N THR A 211 15.53 -5.25 5.78
CA THR A 211 14.66 -6.37 5.39
C THR A 211 14.46 -6.43 3.87
N LEU A 212 14.26 -5.29 3.21
CA LEU A 212 14.15 -5.21 1.76
C LEU A 212 15.40 -5.79 1.08
N PHE A 213 16.60 -5.38 1.53
CA PHE A 213 17.85 -5.91 0.98
C PHE A 213 18.01 -7.41 1.28
N GLN A 214 17.69 -7.85 2.50
CA GLN A 214 17.74 -9.26 2.86
C GLN A 214 16.81 -10.13 1.99
N ASN A 215 15.58 -9.68 1.75
CA ASN A 215 14.62 -10.39 0.90
C ASN A 215 15.14 -10.55 -0.53
N ILE A 216 15.70 -9.48 -1.11
CA ILE A 216 16.35 -9.52 -2.42
C ILE A 216 17.50 -10.55 -2.45
N ASN A 217 18.38 -10.54 -1.44
CA ASN A 217 19.47 -11.53 -1.33
C ASN A 217 18.94 -12.96 -1.26
N ASN A 218 17.86 -13.19 -0.51
CA ASN A 218 17.27 -14.51 -0.37
C ASN A 218 16.72 -15.01 -1.72
N CYS A 219 16.02 -14.15 -2.47
CA CYS A 219 15.50 -14.49 -3.80
C CYS A 219 16.63 -14.85 -4.78
N LEU A 220 17.72 -14.07 -4.81
CA LEU A 220 18.87 -14.37 -5.66
C LEU A 220 19.54 -15.72 -5.33
N ARG A 221 19.56 -16.11 -4.05
CA ARG A 221 20.09 -17.42 -3.63
C ARG A 221 19.20 -18.58 -4.06
N VAL A 222 17.87 -18.41 -4.00
CA VAL A 222 16.89 -19.44 -4.35
C VAL A 222 16.89 -19.73 -5.85
N GLU A 223 17.01 -18.71 -6.70
CA GLU A 223 17.04 -18.90 -8.16
C GLU A 223 18.36 -19.51 -8.66
N GLY A 224 19.33 -19.78 -7.77
CA GLY A 224 20.65 -20.24 -8.16
C GLY A 224 21.36 -19.26 -9.09
N CYS A 225 20.94 -17.99 -9.06
CA CYS A 225 21.36 -16.97 -9.99
C CYS A 225 22.87 -16.78 -9.77
N PRO A 226 23.72 -17.17 -10.73
CA PRO A 226 25.12 -16.82 -10.66
C PRO A 226 25.17 -15.31 -10.54
N ALA A 227 26.10 -14.77 -9.77
CA ALA A 227 26.35 -13.33 -9.68
C ALA A 227 26.86 -12.72 -11.01
N GLY A 228 26.38 -13.19 -12.16
CA GLY A 228 26.74 -12.82 -13.52
C GLY A 228 25.52 -12.79 -14.45
N GLN A 229 25.05 -11.55 -14.69
CA GLN A 229 24.21 -11.00 -15.77
C GLN A 229 22.67 -11.02 -15.59
N PRO A 230 21.95 -9.92 -15.95
CA PRO A 230 22.24 -8.91 -16.99
C PRO A 230 23.14 -7.74 -16.53
N PRO A 231 23.68 -6.91 -17.44
CA PRO A 231 24.36 -5.68 -17.02
C PRO A 231 23.31 -4.71 -16.46
N PHE A 232 23.12 -4.75 -15.13
CA PHE A 232 22.33 -3.72 -14.47
C PHE A 232 22.95 -2.36 -14.78
N ALA A 233 22.13 -1.43 -15.25
CA ALA A 233 22.58 -0.11 -15.64
C ALA A 233 23.22 0.61 -14.43
N LYS A 234 24.19 1.48 -14.69
CA LYS A 234 24.69 2.41 -13.68
C LYS A 234 23.51 3.22 -13.12
N GLY A 235 23.41 3.33 -11.79
CA GLY A 235 22.26 3.99 -11.13
C GLY A 235 21.08 3.06 -10.84
N SER A 236 21.21 1.77 -11.15
CA SER A 236 20.25 0.75 -10.72
C SER A 236 20.33 0.46 -9.23
N LEU A 237 19.24 -0.04 -8.64
CA LEU A 237 19.23 -0.49 -7.25
C LEU A 237 20.29 -1.56 -6.99
N PHE A 238 20.53 -2.46 -7.96
CA PHE A 238 21.65 -3.39 -7.90
C PHE A 238 22.99 -2.68 -7.70
N SER A 239 23.30 -1.69 -8.55
CA SER A 239 24.59 -0.98 -8.48
C SER A 239 24.80 -0.25 -7.16
N LEU A 240 23.73 0.20 -6.50
CA LEU A 240 23.79 0.81 -5.17
C LEU A 240 24.00 -0.25 -4.08
N LEU A 241 23.14 -1.27 -4.02
CA LEU A 241 23.15 -2.26 -2.92
C LEU A 241 24.42 -3.12 -2.89
N TYR A 242 24.98 -3.44 -4.05
CA TYR A 242 26.20 -4.25 -4.16
C TYR A 242 27.46 -3.40 -4.43
N GLY A 243 27.33 -2.07 -4.33
CA GLY A 243 28.45 -1.13 -4.45
C GLY A 243 29.24 -0.97 -3.14
N GLU A 244 30.45 -0.43 -3.26
CA GLU A 244 31.36 -0.20 -2.12
C GLU A 244 30.76 0.75 -1.07
N ASP A 245 30.01 1.78 -1.48
CA ASP A 245 29.38 2.72 -0.55
C ASP A 245 28.35 2.02 0.36
N CYS A 246 27.56 1.09 -0.19
CA CYS A 246 26.65 0.28 0.61
C CYS A 246 27.43 -0.66 1.54
N ALA A 247 28.49 -1.31 1.04
CA ALA A 247 29.35 -2.17 1.86
C ALA A 247 29.97 -1.42 3.05
N GLN A 248 30.34 -0.14 2.87
CA GLN A 248 30.83 0.71 3.95
C GLN A 248 29.74 1.02 4.99
N LYS A 249 28.52 1.35 4.54
CA LYS A 249 27.38 1.56 5.46
C LYS A 249 27.03 0.29 6.24
N MET A 250 27.02 -0.87 5.59
CA MET A 250 26.79 -2.16 6.24
C MET A 250 27.85 -2.45 7.31
N ARG A 251 29.13 -2.20 7.02
CA ARG A 251 30.22 -2.31 8.03
C ARG A 251 30.01 -1.38 9.22
N ALA A 252 29.58 -0.14 9.00
CA ALA A 252 29.27 0.78 10.08
C ALA A 252 28.09 0.29 10.93
N LEU A 253 27.02 -0.19 10.29
CA LEU A 253 25.84 -0.73 10.97
C LEU A 253 26.11 -2.04 11.72
N ALA A 254 27.15 -2.79 11.39
CA ALA A 254 27.56 -3.97 12.16
C ALA A 254 27.96 -3.63 13.61
N HIS A 255 28.27 -2.36 13.88
CA HIS A 255 28.58 -1.83 15.20
C HIS A 255 27.42 -1.01 15.81
N HIS A 256 26.21 -1.12 15.25
CA HIS A 256 25.05 -0.38 15.73
C HIS A 256 24.65 -0.78 17.16
N HIS A 257 24.08 0.15 17.91
CA HIS A 257 23.71 -0.09 19.31
C HIS A 257 22.52 -1.07 19.42
N ASP A 258 21.56 -0.94 18.51
CA ASP A 258 20.40 -1.82 18.39
C ASP A 258 20.79 -3.24 17.94
N VAL A 259 20.29 -4.25 18.65
CA VAL A 259 20.63 -5.66 18.43
C VAL A 259 20.01 -6.19 17.14
N ASP A 260 18.74 -5.85 16.86
CA ASP A 260 18.02 -6.33 15.69
C ASP A 260 18.69 -5.80 14.40
N VAL A 261 19.15 -4.55 14.43
CA VAL A 261 19.90 -3.95 13.30
C VAL A 261 21.18 -4.74 13.03
N LYS A 262 21.97 -5.06 14.08
CA LYS A 262 23.22 -5.84 13.93
C LYS A 262 22.95 -7.23 13.36
N GLU A 263 21.98 -7.95 13.92
CA GLU A 263 21.64 -9.29 13.45
C GLU A 263 21.24 -9.28 11.97
N LYS A 264 20.44 -8.30 11.56
CA LYS A 264 20.01 -8.13 10.17
C LYS A 264 21.19 -7.85 9.24
N VAL A 265 22.09 -6.96 9.64
CA VAL A 265 23.31 -6.61 8.86
C VAL A 265 24.21 -7.82 8.68
N LEU A 266 24.45 -8.59 9.75
CA LEU A 266 25.28 -9.79 9.70
C LEU A 266 24.68 -10.89 8.82
N ALA A 267 23.34 -10.96 8.71
CA ALA A 267 22.67 -11.89 7.80
C ALA A 267 22.79 -11.50 6.32
N ILE A 268 22.94 -10.19 6.03
CA ILE A 268 23.07 -9.65 4.67
C ILE A 268 24.52 -9.70 4.19
N MET A 269 25.48 -9.35 5.05
CA MET A 269 26.90 -9.34 4.70
C MET A 269 27.38 -10.76 4.31
N PRO A 270 28.26 -10.87 3.29
CA PRO A 270 28.92 -12.13 3.00
C PRO A 270 29.67 -12.63 4.23
N LYS A 271 29.55 -13.92 4.55
CA LYS A 271 30.43 -14.53 5.55
C LYS A 271 31.84 -14.54 4.97
N VAL A 272 32.74 -13.81 5.61
CA VAL A 272 34.19 -13.83 5.33
C VAL A 272 34.76 -15.19 5.72
#